data_AF-A0A8B9YEF5-F1
#
_entry.id   AF-A0A8B9YEF5-F1
#
_cell.length_a   1.000
_cell.length_b   1.000
_cell.length_c   1.000
_cell.angle_alpha   90.00
_cell.angle_beta   90.00
_cell.angle_gamma   90.00
#
_symmetry.space_group_name_H-M   'P 1'
#
loop_
_entity.id
_entity.type
_entity.pdbx_description
1 polymer ?
#
loop_
_entity_poly.entity_id
_entity_poly.type
_entity_poly.pdbx_seq_one_letter_code
_entity_poly.pdbx_strand_id
1 'polypeptide(L)'
;MEALLLGVGLLLGAYVLVYYNLVKAPPCRGLASLRGRTAVVTGISSCGRTREPFNLLLRVNHIGPFLLTHLLLPRLKTGTSRVVVVSSAAHRRGRLDFTRLDHPVVGWRQELRAYANSKLANVLFARELATQLEGTGVTCYAAHPGPVNSELFLRHVPGWLRPLLRPLAWLVLRAPRGGAQTPLYCALQEGIEPLSGRYFANCHVEEVPPAARDDRAAHRLWEASRKLAGLGPGEDAESDEDSQPEDPGTPSSPSSPHPEEPTVSEFYPSPQSSTDRSTVTRRIPVKAELEPQAC
;
A
#
# COMPACT_ATOMS: atom_id res chain seq x y z
N MET A 1 -5.71 -22.68 -48.61
CA MET A 1 -5.02 -23.12 -47.37
C MET A 1 -3.72 -22.38 -47.13
N GLU A 2 -2.88 -22.16 -48.15
CA GLU A 2 -1.56 -21.53 -47.98
C GLU A 2 -1.60 -20.09 -47.47
N ALA A 3 -2.52 -19.25 -47.97
CA ALA A 3 -2.70 -17.88 -47.48
C ALA A 3 -3.12 -17.83 -45.99
N LEU A 4 -3.88 -18.85 -45.53
CA LEU A 4 -4.27 -18.98 -44.12
C LEU A 4 -3.05 -19.35 -43.25
N LEU A 5 -2.23 -20.29 -43.72
CA LEU A 5 -1.00 -20.71 -43.03
C LEU A 5 0.03 -19.58 -42.94
N LEU A 6 0.21 -18.80 -44.00
CA LEU A 6 1.07 -17.62 -44.00
C LEU A 6 0.55 -16.53 -43.06
N GLY A 7 -0.77 -16.28 -43.04
CA GLY A 7 -1.40 -15.36 -42.10
C GLY A 7 -1.21 -15.78 -40.64
N VAL A 8 -1.37 -17.06 -40.33
CA VAL A 8 -1.14 -17.62 -38.99
C VAL A 8 0.35 -17.53 -38.62
N GLY A 9 1.26 -17.81 -39.55
CA GLY A 9 2.71 -17.71 -39.34
C GLY A 9 3.18 -16.29 -39.06
N LEU A 10 2.67 -15.29 -39.78
CA LEU A 10 2.96 -13.87 -39.54
C LEU A 10 2.40 -13.39 -38.21
N LEU A 11 1.19 -13.82 -37.84
CA LEU A 11 0.61 -13.53 -36.53
C LEU A 11 1.43 -14.16 -35.39
N LEU A 12 1.90 -15.40 -35.55
CA LEU A 12 2.78 -16.08 -34.60
C LEU A 12 4.16 -15.42 -34.50
N GLY A 13 4.74 -15.00 -35.63
CA GLY A 13 6.02 -14.29 -35.66
C GLY A 13 5.94 -12.92 -34.99
N ALA A 14 4.93 -12.13 -35.35
CA ALA A 14 4.64 -10.84 -34.69
C ALA A 14 4.32 -11.05 -33.20
N TYR A 15 3.60 -12.12 -32.85
CA TYR A 15 3.35 -12.51 -31.47
C TYR A 15 4.64 -12.79 -30.70
N VAL A 16 5.55 -13.62 -31.22
CA VAL A 16 6.83 -13.92 -30.55
C VAL A 16 7.63 -12.64 -30.39
N LEU A 17 7.66 -11.78 -31.41
CA LEU A 17 8.40 -10.53 -31.36
C LEU A 17 7.83 -9.58 -30.30
N VAL A 18 6.51 -9.37 -30.28
CA VAL A 18 5.82 -8.52 -29.29
C VAL A 18 5.91 -9.13 -27.89
N TYR A 19 5.74 -10.44 -27.76
CA TYR A 19 5.83 -11.13 -26.49
C TYR A 19 7.22 -11.02 -25.89
N TYR A 20 8.29 -11.27 -26.67
CA TYR A 20 9.66 -11.19 -26.14
C TYR A 20 10.15 -9.76 -25.93
N ASN A 21 9.69 -8.79 -26.72
CA ASN A 21 10.15 -7.40 -26.59
C ASN A 21 9.29 -6.55 -25.63
N LEU A 22 7.98 -6.80 -25.54
CA LEU A 22 7.06 -5.96 -24.76
C LEU A 22 6.53 -6.67 -23.50
N VAL A 23 6.39 -8.00 -23.53
CA VAL A 23 5.78 -8.76 -22.43
C VAL A 23 6.82 -9.45 -21.57
N LYS A 24 7.80 -10.15 -22.12
CA LYS A 24 8.82 -10.91 -21.40
C LYS A 24 10.06 -10.03 -21.21
N ALA A 25 10.02 -9.11 -20.24
CA ALA A 25 11.25 -8.44 -19.83
C ALA A 25 12.27 -9.49 -19.37
N PRO A 26 13.57 -9.26 -19.60
CA PRO A 26 14.62 -10.17 -19.17
C PRO A 26 14.45 -10.48 -17.67
N PRO A 27 14.59 -11.76 -17.28
CA PRO A 27 14.46 -12.13 -15.88
C PRO A 27 15.48 -11.35 -15.07
N CYS A 28 15.01 -10.66 -14.03
CA CYS A 28 15.90 -9.91 -13.15
C CYS A 28 16.90 -10.87 -12.52
N ARG A 29 18.20 -10.60 -12.73
CA ARG A 29 19.28 -11.37 -12.13
C ARG A 29 19.75 -10.64 -10.88
N GLY A 30 19.80 -11.36 -9.76
CA GLY A 30 20.34 -10.87 -8.50
C GLY A 30 20.79 -12.04 -7.65
N LEU A 31 21.93 -11.89 -6.97
CA LEU A 31 22.50 -12.88 -6.04
C LEU A 31 21.99 -12.68 -4.59
N ALA A 32 20.87 -11.98 -4.43
CA ALA A 32 20.52 -11.38 -3.15
C ALA A 32 19.72 -12.33 -2.23
N SER A 33 20.10 -12.33 -0.96
CA SER A 33 19.50 -13.11 0.13
C SER A 33 18.95 -12.14 1.20
N LEU A 34 17.78 -12.44 1.78
CA LEU A 34 17.21 -11.72 2.94
C LEU A 34 18.04 -12.00 4.20
N ARG A 35 19.28 -11.53 4.27
CA ARG A 35 20.06 -11.62 5.52
C ARG A 35 19.76 -10.39 6.38
N GLY A 36 18.90 -10.57 7.39
CA GLY A 36 18.71 -9.61 8.48
C GLY A 36 17.95 -8.32 8.13
N ARG A 37 17.29 -8.24 6.96
CA ARG A 37 16.49 -7.07 6.56
C ARG A 37 15.01 -7.42 6.48
N THR A 38 14.17 -6.63 7.15
CA THR A 38 12.71 -6.77 7.09
C THR A 38 12.20 -6.06 5.84
N ALA A 39 11.53 -6.82 4.95
CA ALA A 39 10.87 -6.27 3.77
C ALA A 39 9.34 -6.36 3.93
N VAL A 40 8.66 -5.21 4.02
CA VAL A 40 7.19 -5.18 4.04
C VAL A 40 6.69 -4.93 2.63
N VAL A 41 6.06 -5.92 2.01
CA VAL A 41 5.43 -5.78 0.69
C VAL A 41 3.95 -5.50 0.89
N THR A 42 3.52 -4.27 0.61
CA THR A 42 2.11 -3.89 0.70
C THR A 42 1.47 -3.82 -0.67
N GLY A 43 0.31 -4.45 -0.84
CA GLY A 43 -0.29 -4.57 -2.17
C GLY A 43 -1.50 -5.48 -2.21
N ILE A 44 -2.59 -5.07 -1.57
CA ILE A 44 -3.88 -5.70 -1.82
C ILE A 44 -4.48 -5.02 -3.06
N SER A 45 -5.08 -5.79 -3.95
CA SER A 45 -5.87 -5.26 -5.06
C SER A 45 -7.24 -5.90 -4.99
N SER A 46 -8.13 -5.34 -4.18
CA SER A 46 -9.53 -5.78 -4.15
C SER A 46 -10.34 -4.94 -5.12
N CYS A 47 -10.76 -5.54 -6.23
CA CYS A 47 -11.94 -5.06 -6.94
C CYS A 47 -13.14 -5.81 -6.37
N GLY A 48 -14.15 -5.07 -5.92
CA GLY A 48 -15.44 -5.60 -5.53
C GLY A 48 -16.49 -4.51 -5.72
N ARG A 49 -17.65 -4.88 -6.26
CA ARG A 49 -18.84 -4.02 -6.26
C ARG A 49 -19.44 -4.06 -4.87
N THR A 50 -18.85 -3.35 -3.94
CA THR A 50 -19.46 -3.15 -2.63
C THR A 50 -20.12 -1.78 -2.66
N ARG A 51 -21.40 -1.73 -2.28
CA ARG A 51 -22.15 -0.48 -2.08
C ARG A 51 -21.73 0.16 -0.75
N GLU A 52 -20.43 0.29 -0.54
CA GLU A 52 -19.93 0.98 0.65
C GLU A 52 -20.17 2.48 0.49
N PRO A 53 -20.40 3.20 1.59
CA PRO A 53 -20.53 4.65 1.57
C PRO A 53 -19.18 5.36 1.31
N PHE A 54 -18.11 4.62 1.01
CA PHE A 54 -16.75 5.13 0.84
C PHE A 54 -16.01 4.49 -0.35
N ASN A 55 -14.84 5.03 -0.68
CA ASN A 55 -13.98 4.52 -1.75
C ASN A 55 -13.24 3.24 -1.32
N LEU A 56 -13.86 2.06 -1.49
CA LEU A 56 -13.26 0.79 -1.09
C LEU A 56 -11.87 0.56 -1.71
N LEU A 57 -11.70 0.91 -3.00
CA LEU A 57 -10.44 0.70 -3.72
C LEU A 57 -9.30 1.51 -3.10
N LEU A 58 -9.55 2.77 -2.74
CA LEU A 58 -8.57 3.58 -2.05
C LEU A 58 -8.29 3.02 -0.66
N ARG A 59 -9.33 2.68 0.12
CA ARG A 59 -9.15 2.20 1.49
C ARG A 59 -8.36 0.91 1.55
N VAL A 60 -8.64 -0.06 0.67
CA VAL A 60 -7.93 -1.34 0.66
C VAL A 60 -6.54 -1.24 0.05
N ASN A 61 -6.40 -0.54 -1.07
CA ASN A 61 -5.12 -0.53 -1.79
C ASN A 61 -4.11 0.46 -1.19
N HIS A 62 -4.58 1.46 -0.45
CA HIS A 62 -3.75 2.57 0.06
C HIS A 62 -3.90 2.79 1.57
N ILE A 63 -5.10 3.05 2.12
CA ILE A 63 -5.25 3.41 3.54
C ILE A 63 -4.89 2.27 4.49
N GLY A 64 -5.32 1.04 4.20
CA GLY A 64 -4.94 -0.15 4.98
C GLY A 64 -3.42 -0.35 5.02
N PRO A 65 -2.73 -0.41 3.86
CA PRO A 65 -1.27 -0.39 3.77
C PRO A 65 -0.59 0.78 4.47
N PHE A 66 -1.15 1.97 4.37
CA PHE A 66 -0.64 3.18 5.03
C PHE A 66 -0.65 2.99 6.56
N LEU A 67 -1.79 2.59 7.12
CA LEU A 67 -1.93 2.32 8.54
C LEU A 67 -1.02 1.18 9.00
N LEU A 68 -0.99 0.06 8.27
CA LEU A 68 -0.11 -1.07 8.58
C LEU A 68 1.36 -0.64 8.61
N THR A 69 1.78 0.19 7.65
CA THR A 69 3.16 0.69 7.61
C THR A 69 3.45 1.54 8.84
N HIS A 70 2.56 2.47 9.21
CA HIS A 70 2.71 3.30 10.41
C HIS A 70 2.84 2.47 11.68
N LEU A 71 2.01 1.44 11.86
CA LEU A 71 2.07 0.57 13.04
C LEU A 71 3.38 -0.24 13.10
N LEU A 72 4.00 -0.53 11.96
CA LEU A 72 5.27 -1.26 11.88
C LEU A 72 6.50 -0.34 11.96
N LEU A 73 6.36 0.97 11.69
CA LEU A 73 7.48 1.91 11.65
C LEU A 73 8.39 1.86 12.88
N PRO A 74 7.89 1.84 14.13
CA PRO A 74 8.75 1.78 15.31
C PRO A 74 9.70 0.58 15.31
N ARG A 75 9.24 -0.57 14.79
CA ARG A 75 10.06 -1.78 14.67
C ARG A 75 10.95 -1.78 13.44
N LEU A 76 10.53 -1.15 12.34
CA LEU A 76 11.34 -1.04 11.14
C LEU A 76 12.55 -0.13 11.37
N LYS A 77 12.39 0.94 12.16
CA LYS A 77 13.45 1.90 12.50
C LYS A 77 14.56 1.34 13.41
N THR A 78 14.37 0.18 14.05
CA THR A 78 15.42 -0.42 14.90
C THR A 78 16.56 -1.07 14.11
N GLY A 79 16.49 -1.10 12.77
CA GLY A 79 17.52 -1.68 11.93
C GLY A 79 17.35 -1.28 10.46
N THR A 80 18.18 -1.86 9.58
CA THR A 80 18.11 -1.60 8.14
C THR A 80 16.93 -2.34 7.52
N SER A 81 15.82 -1.62 7.30
CA SER A 81 14.57 -2.19 6.79
C SER A 81 14.17 -1.61 5.44
N ARG A 82 13.28 -2.30 4.74
CA ARG A 82 12.78 -1.87 3.42
C ARG A 82 11.26 -1.98 3.36
N VAL A 83 10.61 -0.97 2.83
CA VAL A 83 9.18 -0.97 2.54
C VAL A 83 9.00 -0.98 1.03
N VAL A 84 8.30 -1.98 0.50
CA VAL A 84 8.01 -2.11 -0.93
C VAL A 84 6.52 -1.96 -1.14
N VAL A 85 6.11 -0.85 -1.75
CA VAL A 85 4.72 -0.53 -2.02
C VAL A 85 4.38 -0.95 -3.44
N VAL A 86 3.46 -1.90 -3.59
CA VAL A 86 3.06 -2.41 -4.92
C VAL A 86 2.10 -1.42 -5.59
N SER A 87 2.56 -0.87 -6.72
CA SER A 87 1.78 0.01 -7.60
C SER A 87 1.49 -0.69 -8.95
N SER A 88 1.11 0.07 -9.98
CA SER A 88 0.74 -0.41 -11.31
C SER A 88 0.99 0.66 -12.36
N ALA A 89 1.16 0.29 -13.63
CA ALA A 89 1.16 1.24 -14.75
C ALA A 89 -0.11 2.12 -14.79
N ALA A 90 -1.21 1.68 -14.17
CA ALA A 90 -2.43 2.46 -13.99
C ALA A 90 -2.20 3.82 -13.29
N HIS A 91 -1.18 3.94 -12.44
CA HIS A 91 -0.85 5.20 -11.75
C HIS A 91 -0.66 6.37 -12.72
N ARG A 92 -0.18 6.09 -13.95
CA ARG A 92 0.08 7.11 -14.97
C ARG A 92 -1.20 7.83 -15.43
N ARG A 93 -2.36 7.19 -15.26
CA ARG A 93 -3.69 7.76 -15.58
C ARG A 93 -4.41 8.29 -14.32
N GLY A 94 -3.82 8.12 -13.14
CA GLY A 94 -4.41 8.56 -11.89
C GLY A 94 -4.44 10.09 -11.77
N ARG A 95 -5.47 10.60 -11.11
CA ARG A 95 -5.63 12.00 -10.73
C ARG A 95 -6.30 12.06 -9.36
N LEU A 96 -5.57 12.56 -8.37
CA LEU A 96 -6.10 12.69 -7.01
C LEU A 96 -6.95 13.94 -6.88
N ASP A 97 -8.22 13.74 -6.56
CA ASP A 97 -9.12 14.80 -6.11
C ASP A 97 -9.27 14.67 -4.59
N PHE A 98 -8.55 15.51 -3.85
CA PHE A 98 -8.56 15.49 -2.39
C PHE A 98 -9.92 15.86 -1.78
N THR A 99 -10.79 16.55 -2.53
CA THR A 99 -12.14 16.87 -2.06
C THR A 99 -13.07 15.67 -2.12
N ARG A 100 -12.75 14.70 -2.98
CA ARG A 100 -13.58 13.52 -3.26
C ARG A 100 -12.86 12.19 -2.99
N LEU A 101 -11.80 12.23 -2.21
CA LEU A 101 -10.84 11.13 -2.09
C LEU A 101 -11.51 9.82 -1.61
N ASP A 102 -12.35 9.92 -0.59
CA ASP A 102 -13.06 8.79 0.03
C ASP A 102 -14.52 8.65 -0.43
N HIS A 103 -14.95 9.35 -1.47
CA HIS A 103 -16.33 9.24 -1.96
C HIS A 103 -16.64 7.85 -2.53
N PRO A 104 -17.88 7.36 -2.39
CA PRO A 104 -18.28 6.08 -2.95
C PRO A 104 -18.13 6.07 -4.47
N VAL A 105 -17.65 4.95 -4.99
CA VAL A 105 -17.36 4.78 -6.41
C VAL A 105 -18.37 3.80 -7.00
N VAL A 106 -19.16 4.26 -7.96
CA VAL A 106 -20.17 3.45 -8.63
C VAL A 106 -19.97 3.52 -10.14
N GLY A 107 -19.90 2.35 -10.77
CA GLY A 107 -19.81 2.21 -12.22
C GLY A 107 -18.40 1.90 -12.72
N TRP A 108 -18.32 1.12 -13.79
CA TRP A 108 -17.06 0.55 -14.28
C TRP A 108 -16.00 1.59 -14.65
N ARG A 109 -16.39 2.72 -15.24
CA ARG A 109 -15.45 3.80 -15.61
C ARG A 109 -14.86 4.46 -14.37
N GLN A 110 -15.69 4.68 -13.36
CA GLN A 110 -15.31 5.28 -12.10
C GLN A 110 -14.44 4.33 -11.28
N GLU A 111 -14.74 3.02 -11.28
CA GLU A 111 -13.91 1.98 -10.66
C GLU A 111 -12.51 1.93 -11.26
N LEU A 112 -12.39 1.97 -12.59
CA LEU A 112 -11.09 2.01 -13.27
C LEU A 112 -10.29 3.28 -12.90
N ARG A 113 -10.96 4.43 -12.79
CA ARG A 113 -10.34 5.68 -12.33
C ARG A 113 -9.93 5.60 -10.86
N ALA A 114 -10.79 5.08 -9.98
CA ALA A 114 -10.50 4.91 -8.57
C ALA A 114 -9.32 3.96 -8.35
N TYR A 115 -9.23 2.88 -9.14
CA TYR A 115 -8.08 2.00 -9.14
C TYR A 115 -6.81 2.75 -9.57
N ALA A 116 -6.84 3.47 -10.70
CA ALA A 116 -5.71 4.28 -11.16
C ALA A 116 -5.26 5.31 -10.10
N ASN A 117 -6.22 5.97 -9.45
CA ASN A 117 -5.99 6.92 -8.36
C ASN A 117 -5.34 6.23 -7.16
N SER A 118 -5.81 5.05 -6.76
CA SER A 118 -5.21 4.28 -5.65
C SER A 118 -3.76 3.88 -5.94
N LYS A 119 -3.43 3.60 -7.21
CA LYS A 119 -2.07 3.25 -7.62
C LYS A 119 -1.17 4.47 -7.73
N LEU A 120 -1.71 5.65 -8.08
CA LEU A 120 -1.01 6.93 -7.95
C LEU A 120 -0.74 7.27 -6.48
N ALA A 121 -1.73 7.08 -5.60
CA ALA A 121 -1.58 7.26 -4.17
C ALA A 121 -0.43 6.42 -3.60
N ASN A 122 -0.30 5.16 -4.05
CA ASN A 122 0.83 4.29 -3.65
C ASN A 122 2.21 4.82 -4.07
N VAL A 123 2.33 5.46 -5.25
CA VAL A 123 3.60 6.05 -5.69
C VAL A 123 3.95 7.28 -4.85
N LEU A 124 2.98 8.17 -4.65
CA LEU A 124 3.15 9.36 -3.82
C LEU A 124 3.42 9.01 -2.35
N PHE A 125 2.78 7.95 -1.84
CA PHE A 125 3.05 7.42 -0.51
C PHE A 125 4.48 6.93 -0.35
N ALA A 126 4.99 6.13 -1.30
CA ALA A 126 6.37 5.66 -1.23
C ALA A 126 7.37 6.81 -1.27
N ARG A 127 7.06 7.86 -2.04
CA ARG A 127 7.85 9.09 -2.12
C ARG A 127 7.85 9.86 -0.80
N GLU A 128 6.68 10.15 -0.24
CA GLU A 128 6.58 10.86 1.03
C GLU A 128 7.20 10.05 2.17
N LEU A 129 6.90 8.75 2.25
CA LEU A 129 7.47 7.87 3.26
C LEU A 129 8.99 7.83 3.20
N ALA A 130 9.58 7.88 2.01
CA ALA A 130 11.03 7.95 1.87
C ALA A 130 11.60 9.26 2.42
N THR A 131 10.94 10.39 2.19
CA THR A 131 11.31 11.69 2.78
C THR A 131 11.23 11.64 4.31
N GLN A 132 10.13 11.11 4.85
CA GLN A 132 9.91 11.01 6.30
C GLN A 132 10.88 10.04 7.01
N LEU A 133 11.51 9.13 6.27
CA LEU A 133 12.43 8.12 6.81
C LEU A 133 13.90 8.41 6.51
N GLU A 134 14.21 9.57 5.94
CA GLU A 134 15.59 9.98 5.71
C GLU A 134 16.38 9.97 7.03
N GLY A 135 17.61 9.43 6.99
CA GLY A 135 18.45 9.26 8.19
C GLY A 135 18.09 8.08 9.11
N THR A 136 16.91 7.46 8.97
CA THR A 136 16.48 6.35 9.86
C THR A 136 17.02 4.96 9.48
N GLY A 137 17.70 4.84 8.33
CA GLY A 137 18.15 3.56 7.79
C GLY A 137 17.06 2.70 7.15
N VAL A 138 15.81 3.18 7.11
CA VAL A 138 14.69 2.53 6.43
C VAL A 138 14.50 3.14 5.04
N THR A 139 14.40 2.29 4.01
CA THR A 139 14.17 2.74 2.62
C THR A 139 12.79 2.34 2.12
N CYS A 140 12.22 3.10 1.20
CA CYS A 140 10.91 2.81 0.61
C CYS A 140 10.99 2.82 -0.92
N TYR A 141 10.29 1.89 -1.58
CA TYR A 141 10.23 1.82 -3.04
C TYR A 141 8.82 1.54 -3.52
N ALA A 142 8.38 2.21 -4.58
CA ALA A 142 7.17 1.82 -5.30
C ALA A 142 7.54 0.80 -6.39
N ALA A 143 6.89 -0.37 -6.41
CA ALA A 143 7.22 -1.44 -7.36
C ALA A 143 6.04 -1.79 -8.27
N HIS A 144 6.29 -1.90 -9.57
CA HIS A 144 5.35 -2.40 -10.55
C HIS A 144 5.69 -3.84 -10.94
N PRO A 145 4.75 -4.78 -10.74
CA PRO A 145 4.97 -6.19 -11.10
C PRO A 145 4.92 -6.44 -12.63
N GLY A 146 4.71 -5.43 -13.47
CA GLY A 146 4.44 -5.64 -14.89
C GLY A 146 2.99 -6.06 -15.16
N PRO A 147 2.63 -6.35 -16.42
CA PRO A 147 1.31 -6.84 -16.78
C PRO A 147 1.20 -8.30 -16.35
N VAL A 148 0.81 -8.58 -15.10
CA VAL A 148 0.68 -9.96 -14.59
C VAL A 148 -0.69 -10.52 -14.94
N ASN A 149 -0.77 -11.84 -15.16
CA ASN A 149 -2.02 -12.57 -15.38
C ASN A 149 -2.76 -12.73 -14.05
N SER A 150 -3.11 -11.60 -13.46
CA SER A 150 -3.98 -11.54 -12.30
C SER A 150 -5.42 -11.62 -12.79
N GLU A 151 -6.26 -12.37 -12.08
CA GLU A 151 -7.69 -12.50 -12.35
C GLU A 151 -8.42 -11.13 -12.45
N LEU A 152 -7.79 -10.04 -12.01
CA LEU A 152 -8.24 -8.65 -12.12
C LEU A 152 -8.69 -8.25 -13.55
N PHE A 153 -7.96 -8.67 -14.58
CA PHE A 153 -8.29 -8.30 -15.97
C PHE A 153 -9.53 -9.03 -16.49
N LEU A 154 -9.71 -10.29 -16.12
CA LEU A 154 -10.82 -11.14 -16.61
C LEU A 154 -12.07 -11.05 -15.73
N ARG A 155 -11.96 -10.51 -14.50
CA ARG A 155 -13.08 -10.42 -13.55
C ARG A 155 -14.21 -9.49 -14.01
N HIS A 156 -13.89 -8.40 -14.72
CA HIS A 156 -14.87 -7.45 -15.26
C HIS A 156 -15.38 -7.83 -16.66
N VAL A 157 -14.80 -8.87 -17.26
CA VAL A 157 -15.21 -9.36 -18.57
C VAL A 157 -16.49 -10.17 -18.41
N PRO A 158 -17.54 -9.92 -19.20
CA PRO A 158 -18.76 -10.72 -19.18
C PRO A 158 -18.43 -12.21 -19.30
N GLY A 159 -19.08 -13.06 -18.50
CA GLY A 159 -18.75 -14.49 -18.38
C GLY A 159 -18.63 -15.22 -19.73
N TRP A 160 -19.45 -14.83 -20.70
CA TRP A 160 -19.45 -15.38 -22.06
C TRP A 160 -18.24 -14.94 -22.92
N LEU A 161 -17.65 -13.77 -22.64
CA LEU A 161 -16.45 -13.26 -23.31
C LEU A 161 -15.16 -13.76 -22.63
N ARG A 162 -15.24 -14.25 -21.37
CA ARG A 162 -14.10 -14.81 -20.63
C ARG A 162 -13.38 -15.94 -21.39
N PRO A 163 -14.02 -17.00 -21.92
CA PRO A 163 -13.32 -18.05 -22.65
C PRO A 163 -12.63 -17.55 -23.94
N LEU A 164 -13.17 -16.51 -24.57
CA LEU A 164 -12.60 -15.89 -25.76
C LEU A 164 -11.38 -15.01 -25.44
N LEU A 165 -11.43 -14.25 -24.33
CA LEU A 165 -10.34 -13.36 -23.91
C LEU A 165 -9.27 -14.05 -23.07
N ARG A 166 -9.55 -15.22 -22.49
CA ARG A 166 -8.59 -16.00 -21.69
C ARG A 166 -7.31 -16.37 -22.45
N PRO A 167 -7.34 -16.86 -23.71
CA PRO A 167 -6.11 -17.08 -24.48
C PRO A 167 -5.37 -15.77 -24.75
N LEU A 168 -6.06 -14.67 -25.05
CA LEU A 168 -5.44 -13.34 -25.25
C LEU A 168 -4.82 -12.77 -23.96
N ALA A 169 -5.47 -12.97 -22.81
CA ALA A 169 -4.95 -12.59 -21.50
C ALA A 169 -3.75 -13.45 -21.11
N TRP A 170 -3.79 -14.75 -21.36
CA TRP A 170 -2.62 -15.63 -21.20
C TRP A 170 -1.45 -15.23 -22.12
N LEU A 171 -1.77 -14.70 -23.31
CA LEU A 171 -0.81 -14.21 -24.30
C LEU A 171 -0.07 -12.93 -23.87
N VAL A 172 -0.80 -11.98 -23.26
CA VAL A 172 -0.30 -10.64 -22.96
C VAL A 172 0.20 -10.50 -21.51
N LEU A 173 -0.27 -11.35 -20.61
CA LEU A 173 -0.02 -11.22 -19.19
C LEU A 173 1.05 -12.21 -18.69
N ARG A 174 2.02 -11.70 -17.93
CA ARG A 174 3.12 -12.46 -17.30
C ARG A 174 2.60 -13.46 -16.28
N ALA A 175 3.33 -14.57 -16.14
CA ALA A 175 3.17 -15.48 -15.01
C ALA A 175 3.41 -14.76 -13.67
N PRO A 176 2.74 -15.16 -12.57
CA PRO A 176 2.94 -14.58 -11.24
C PRO A 176 4.41 -14.54 -10.80
N ARG A 177 5.21 -15.54 -11.19
CA ARG A 177 6.66 -15.58 -10.96
C ARG A 177 7.39 -14.39 -11.60
N GLY A 178 7.04 -14.02 -12.83
CA GLY A 178 7.57 -12.83 -13.50
C GLY A 178 7.07 -11.54 -12.85
N GLY A 179 5.85 -11.57 -12.30
CA GLY A 179 5.26 -10.47 -11.53
C GLY A 179 5.99 -10.15 -10.23
N ALA A 180 6.48 -11.18 -9.54
CA ALA A 180 7.19 -11.05 -8.28
C ALA A 180 8.60 -10.47 -8.43
N GLN A 181 9.17 -10.43 -9.64
CA GLN A 181 10.56 -10.04 -9.85
C GLN A 181 10.86 -8.61 -9.39
N THR A 182 10.08 -7.60 -9.80
CA THR A 182 10.34 -6.21 -9.40
C THR A 182 10.19 -6.01 -7.88
N PRO A 183 9.09 -6.48 -7.23
CA PRO A 183 8.99 -6.36 -5.77
C PRO A 183 10.13 -7.06 -5.03
N LEU A 184 10.53 -8.26 -5.48
CA LEU A 184 11.67 -8.98 -4.90
C LEU A 184 12.98 -8.24 -5.14
N TYR A 185 13.20 -7.66 -6.32
CA TYR A 185 14.37 -6.84 -6.58
C TYR A 185 14.46 -5.67 -5.61
N CYS A 186 13.39 -4.92 -5.40
CA CYS A 186 13.37 -3.83 -4.41
C CYS A 186 13.61 -4.33 -2.97
N ALA A 187 13.08 -5.51 -2.63
CA ALA A 187 13.26 -6.10 -1.31
C ALA A 187 14.68 -6.62 -1.05
N LEU A 188 15.38 -7.09 -2.09
CA LEU A 188 16.61 -7.88 -1.95
C LEU A 188 17.87 -7.16 -2.44
N GLN A 189 17.79 -6.41 -3.53
CA GLN A 189 18.96 -5.90 -4.24
C GLN A 189 19.75 -4.90 -3.38
N GLU A 190 21.06 -5.05 -3.27
CA GLU A 190 21.91 -4.10 -2.55
C GLU A 190 22.34 -2.94 -3.47
N GLY A 191 22.64 -1.77 -2.88
CA GLY A 191 23.10 -0.59 -3.60
C GLY A 191 21.99 0.28 -4.20
N ILE A 192 20.72 -0.07 -3.95
CA ILE A 192 19.57 0.73 -4.38
C ILE A 192 19.07 1.70 -3.29
N GLU A 193 19.71 1.73 -2.12
CA GLU A 193 19.36 2.59 -0.99
C GLU A 193 19.27 4.09 -1.37
N PRO A 194 20.18 4.65 -2.20
CA PRO A 194 20.06 6.04 -2.66
C PRO A 194 18.84 6.30 -3.56
N LEU A 195 18.15 5.25 -4.01
CA LEU A 195 16.97 5.31 -4.87
C LEU A 195 15.66 5.20 -4.06
N SER A 196 15.71 5.40 -2.75
CA SER A 196 14.52 5.47 -1.89
C SER A 196 13.53 6.53 -2.43
N GLY A 197 12.24 6.21 -2.37
CA GLY A 197 11.14 7.02 -2.90
C GLY A 197 10.91 6.90 -4.40
N ARG A 198 11.71 6.09 -5.13
CA ARG A 198 11.59 5.92 -6.58
C ARG A 198 10.61 4.80 -6.95
N TYR A 199 10.16 4.87 -8.21
CA TYR A 199 9.31 3.87 -8.84
C TYR A 199 10.14 2.90 -9.67
N PHE A 200 9.94 1.61 -9.44
CA PHE A 200 10.63 0.52 -10.11
C PHE A 200 9.66 -0.28 -10.98
N ALA A 201 10.11 -0.64 -12.17
CA ALA A 201 9.44 -1.56 -13.07
C ALA A 201 10.49 -2.34 -13.84
N ASN A 202 10.25 -3.63 -14.08
CA ASN A 202 11.24 -4.52 -14.71
C ASN A 202 12.62 -4.46 -14.02
N CYS A 203 12.64 -4.29 -12.70
CA CYS A 203 13.85 -4.19 -11.87
C CYS A 203 14.78 -3.00 -12.19
N HIS A 204 14.26 -1.97 -12.85
CA HIS A 204 14.95 -0.70 -13.07
C HIS A 204 14.09 0.45 -12.57
N VAL A 205 14.74 1.57 -12.26
CA VAL A 205 14.01 2.82 -12.00
C VAL A 205 13.36 3.27 -13.28
N GLU A 206 12.05 3.52 -13.23
CA GLU A 206 11.31 4.09 -14.36
C GLU A 206 10.87 5.52 -14.03
N GLU A 207 10.86 6.36 -15.05
CA GLU A 207 10.29 7.70 -14.93
C GLU A 207 8.77 7.66 -14.81
N VAL A 208 8.26 8.41 -13.83
CA VAL A 208 6.83 8.56 -13.57
C VAL A 208 6.32 9.91 -14.08
N PRO A 209 5.02 10.10 -14.35
CA PRO A 209 4.49 11.40 -14.76
C PRO A 209 4.67 12.49 -13.69
N PRO A 210 4.60 13.79 -14.05
CA PRO A 210 4.75 14.89 -13.11
C PRO A 210 3.83 14.79 -11.88
N ALA A 211 2.58 14.35 -12.07
CA ALA A 211 1.62 14.16 -10.99
C ALA A 211 2.07 13.15 -9.92
N ALA A 212 2.97 12.23 -10.25
CA ALA A 212 3.55 11.24 -9.34
C ALA A 212 4.90 11.69 -8.74
N ARG A 213 5.41 12.86 -9.13
CA ARG A 213 6.63 13.49 -8.57
C ARG A 213 6.31 14.75 -7.76
N ASP A 214 5.04 15.07 -7.57
CA ASP A 214 4.59 16.28 -6.88
C ASP A 214 4.64 16.08 -5.36
N ASP A 215 5.66 16.67 -4.72
CA ASP A 215 5.88 16.62 -3.27
C ASP A 215 4.73 17.26 -2.48
N ARG A 216 4.11 18.32 -3.01
CA ARG A 216 2.97 18.96 -2.34
C ARG A 216 1.76 18.05 -2.36
N ALA A 217 1.53 17.35 -3.47
CA ALA A 217 0.46 16.35 -3.56
C ALA A 217 0.75 15.15 -2.65
N ALA A 218 2.01 14.72 -2.54
CA ALA A 218 2.43 13.63 -1.67
C ALA A 218 2.16 13.95 -0.18
N HIS A 219 2.61 15.12 0.28
CA HIS A 219 2.34 15.59 1.65
C HIS A 219 0.84 15.77 1.93
N ARG A 220 0.07 16.35 0.99
CA ARG A 220 -1.39 16.46 1.14
C ARG A 220 -2.09 15.11 1.23
N LEU A 221 -1.63 14.12 0.45
CA LEU A 221 -2.13 12.76 0.52
C LEU A 221 -1.81 12.11 1.86
N TRP A 222 -0.61 12.34 2.39
CA TRP A 222 -0.20 11.85 3.70
C TRP A 222 -1.14 12.32 4.80
N GLU A 223 -1.37 13.62 4.90
CA GLU A 223 -2.29 14.20 5.89
C GLU A 223 -3.72 13.68 5.75
N ALA A 224 -4.23 13.62 4.51
CA ALA A 224 -5.54 13.03 4.25
C ALA A 224 -5.60 11.54 4.67
N SER A 225 -4.51 10.79 4.47
CA SER A 225 -4.42 9.38 4.81
C SER A 225 -4.32 9.15 6.31
N ARG A 226 -3.58 9.99 7.06
CA ARG A 226 -3.58 9.98 8.53
C ARG A 226 -4.99 10.13 9.07
N LYS A 227 -5.72 11.14 8.59
CA LYS A 227 -7.11 11.39 9.00
C LYS A 227 -8.03 10.21 8.69
N LEU A 228 -7.93 9.64 7.48
CA LEU A 228 -8.75 8.48 7.08
C LEU A 228 -8.37 7.20 7.83
N ALA A 229 -7.12 7.06 8.24
CA ALA A 229 -6.62 5.94 9.05
C ALA A 229 -6.93 6.08 10.54
N GLY A 230 -7.47 7.23 10.98
CA GLY A 230 -7.73 7.52 12.40
C GLY A 230 -6.46 7.77 13.20
N LEU A 231 -5.34 8.12 12.56
CA LEU A 231 -4.12 8.55 13.24
C LEU A 231 -4.28 10.03 13.64
N GLY A 232 -4.05 10.34 14.92
CA GLY A 232 -4.13 11.71 15.44
C GLY A 232 -3.17 12.68 14.75
N PRO A 233 -3.37 14.00 14.92
CA PRO A 233 -2.37 14.99 14.51
C PRO A 233 -1.04 14.68 15.21
N GLY A 234 0.05 14.63 14.44
CA GLY A 234 1.40 14.20 14.80
C GLY A 234 1.76 14.15 16.29
N GLU A 235 1.69 12.97 16.90
CA GLU A 235 2.41 12.66 18.16
C GLU A 235 3.85 12.17 17.88
N ASP A 236 4.31 12.28 16.64
CA ASP A 236 5.63 11.82 16.19
C ASP A 236 6.70 12.93 16.21
N ALA A 237 6.37 14.11 16.76
CA ALA A 237 7.33 15.17 17.05
C ALA A 237 7.74 15.06 18.53
N GLU A 238 8.95 14.55 18.74
CA GLU A 238 9.75 14.52 19.96
C GLU A 238 9.25 15.44 21.10
N SER A 239 8.77 14.83 22.18
CA SER A 239 8.84 15.44 23.52
C SER A 239 10.26 15.26 24.06
N ASP A 240 11.21 15.97 23.47
CA ASP A 240 12.47 16.31 24.13
C ASP A 240 12.27 17.67 24.83
N GLU A 241 11.42 17.70 25.86
CA GLU A 241 11.51 18.74 26.88
C GLU A 241 12.40 18.20 28.00
N ASP A 242 13.67 18.49 27.81
CA ASP A 242 14.77 18.36 28.74
C ASP A 242 14.46 19.12 30.04
N SER A 243 14.43 18.37 31.14
CA SER A 243 15.02 18.70 32.44
C SER A 243 15.06 20.18 32.85
N GLN A 244 14.09 20.63 33.65
CA GLN A 244 14.30 21.78 34.54
C GLN A 244 14.70 21.31 35.95
N PRO A 245 15.72 21.90 36.59
CA PRO A 245 16.21 21.44 37.89
C PRO A 245 15.30 21.90 39.03
N GLU A 246 15.13 21.02 40.03
CA GLU A 246 14.53 21.37 41.31
C GLU A 246 15.41 22.33 42.13
N ASP A 247 14.79 23.26 42.86
CA ASP A 247 15.35 23.85 44.08
C ASP A 247 14.21 24.19 45.09
N PRO A 248 14.42 24.06 46.42
CA PRO A 248 13.36 23.82 47.41
C PRO A 248 12.99 25.03 48.29
N GLY A 249 11.81 24.98 48.95
CA GLY A 249 11.55 25.74 50.19
C GLY A 249 10.16 26.41 50.38
N THR A 250 9.14 25.62 50.80
CA THR A 250 8.29 25.71 52.04
C THR A 250 7.86 27.10 52.64
N PRO A 251 6.77 27.26 53.48
CA PRO A 251 5.41 26.66 53.63
C PRO A 251 4.22 27.66 53.85
N SER A 252 2.95 27.15 53.88
CA SER A 252 1.85 27.39 54.88
C SER A 252 0.44 27.83 54.38
N SER A 253 -0.52 26.88 54.40
CA SER A 253 -1.95 26.81 54.87
C SER A 253 -2.84 28.07 55.18
N PRO A 254 -4.16 27.92 55.52
CA PRO A 254 -5.30 27.12 54.98
C PRO A 254 -6.66 27.89 54.89
N SER A 255 -7.72 27.35 54.25
CA SER A 255 -9.15 27.39 54.73
C SER A 255 -10.21 26.83 53.73
N SER A 256 -11.15 26.05 54.26
CA SER A 256 -12.33 25.36 53.65
C SER A 256 -13.60 26.28 53.63
N PRO A 257 -14.88 25.86 53.34
CA PRO A 257 -15.47 24.53 53.04
C PRO A 257 -16.55 24.44 51.90
N HIS A 258 -16.99 23.19 51.67
CA HIS A 258 -18.07 22.61 50.81
C HIS A 258 -19.51 23.22 50.95
N PRO A 259 -20.46 22.97 50.01
CA PRO A 259 -21.33 21.76 50.07
C PRO A 259 -21.74 21.08 48.74
N GLU A 260 -21.79 19.75 48.83
CA GLU A 260 -22.82 18.79 48.37
C GLU A 260 -23.07 18.41 46.89
N GLU A 261 -23.30 17.10 46.79
CA GLU A 261 -23.35 16.15 45.67
C GLU A 261 -24.79 16.04 45.08
N PRO A 262 -25.05 15.31 43.96
CA PRO A 262 -25.28 13.87 44.12
C PRO A 262 -24.72 12.97 43.00
N THR A 263 -24.03 11.95 43.49
CA THR A 263 -23.94 10.53 43.11
C THR A 263 -24.74 10.01 41.90
N VAL A 264 -24.04 9.38 40.94
CA VAL A 264 -24.47 8.11 40.31
C VAL A 264 -23.24 7.20 40.11
N SER A 265 -23.26 6.09 40.84
CA SER A 265 -22.49 4.84 40.74
C SER A 265 -22.47 4.25 39.31
N GLU A 266 -21.56 3.42 38.80
CA GLU A 266 -20.48 2.60 39.34
C GLU A 266 -19.80 1.88 38.13
N PHE A 267 -18.70 1.17 38.39
CA PHE A 267 -18.09 0.11 37.57
C PHE A 267 -17.19 0.49 36.37
N TYR A 268 -15.92 0.83 36.67
CA TYR A 268 -14.79 0.47 35.81
C TYR A 268 -13.92 -0.58 36.53
N PRO A 269 -13.68 -1.77 35.95
CA PRO A 269 -12.67 -2.68 36.49
C PRO A 269 -11.28 -2.24 36.02
N SER A 270 -10.41 -1.93 36.98
CA SER A 270 -8.96 -1.81 36.76
C SER A 270 -8.37 -3.20 36.46
N PRO A 271 -7.58 -3.38 35.39
CA PRO A 271 -6.83 -4.62 35.21
C PRO A 271 -5.48 -4.53 35.93
N GLN A 272 -5.30 -5.45 36.87
CA GLN A 272 -4.09 -5.70 37.64
C GLN A 272 -2.91 -6.12 36.76
N SER A 273 -1.71 -5.84 37.26
CA SER A 273 -0.41 -6.17 36.69
C SER A 273 -0.06 -7.66 36.78
N SER A 274 0.63 -8.17 35.75
CA SER A 274 1.30 -9.48 35.60
C SER A 274 0.35 -10.69 35.53
N THR A 275 0.40 -11.57 34.52
CA THR A 275 1.54 -12.43 34.14
C THR A 275 1.19 -13.13 32.80
N ASP A 276 2.24 -13.53 32.08
CA ASP A 276 2.27 -14.45 30.94
C ASP A 276 2.09 -13.87 29.52
N ARG A 277 3.22 -13.80 28.81
CA ARG A 277 3.42 -13.26 27.45
C ARG A 277 3.42 -14.36 26.39
N SER A 278 2.69 -15.44 26.61
CA SER A 278 2.45 -16.46 25.60
C SER A 278 0.94 -16.53 25.31
N THR A 279 0.57 -16.46 24.03
CA THR A 279 -0.83 -16.57 23.53
C THR A 279 -1.61 -15.26 23.34
N VAL A 280 -1.14 -14.38 22.46
CA VAL A 280 -2.00 -13.38 21.78
C VAL A 280 -2.08 -13.71 20.29
N THR A 281 -2.81 -14.78 19.98
CA THR A 281 -3.42 -14.99 18.66
C THR A 281 -4.92 -15.19 18.86
N ARG A 282 -5.62 -14.18 19.37
CA ARG A 282 -7.08 -14.15 19.26
C ARG A 282 -7.41 -13.80 17.81
N ARG A 283 -7.86 -14.80 17.06
CA ARG A 283 -8.52 -14.60 15.76
C ARG A 283 -9.69 -13.64 16.01
N ILE A 284 -9.66 -12.46 15.39
CA ILE A 284 -10.83 -11.59 15.30
C ILE A 284 -11.80 -12.32 14.35
N PRO A 285 -12.98 -12.77 14.81
CA PRO A 285 -13.96 -13.36 13.92
C PRO A 285 -14.59 -12.22 13.12
N VAL A 286 -14.03 -11.92 11.95
CA VAL A 286 -14.72 -11.10 10.95
C VAL A 286 -15.80 -11.99 10.35
N LYS A 287 -17.05 -11.80 10.77
CA LYS A 287 -18.22 -12.42 10.15
C LYS A 287 -18.46 -11.72 8.81
N ALA A 288 -17.60 -12.01 7.83
CA ALA A 288 -17.87 -11.68 6.45
C ALA A 288 -18.79 -12.76 5.90
N GLU A 289 -20.09 -12.52 5.97
CA GLU A 289 -21.05 -13.18 5.07
C GLU A 289 -20.71 -12.74 3.65
N LEU A 290 -19.72 -13.40 3.07
CA LEU A 290 -19.48 -13.41 1.64
C LEU A 290 -20.55 -14.32 1.04
N GLU A 291 -21.73 -13.75 0.75
CA GLU A 291 -22.61 -14.42 -0.19
C GLU A 291 -21.85 -14.59 -1.51
N PRO A 292 -21.66 -15.83 -1.99
CA PRO A 292 -21.06 -16.08 -3.29
C PRO A 292 -22.12 -15.78 -4.36
N GLN A 293 -22.39 -14.51 -4.61
CA GLN A 293 -23.18 -14.14 -5.78
C GLN A 293 -22.28 -14.26 -7.02
N ALA A 294 -22.55 -15.32 -7.78
CA ALA A 294 -21.99 -15.54 -9.10
C ALA A 294 -22.22 -14.30 -10.00
N CYS A 295 -21.16 -13.86 -10.68
CA CYS A 295 -21.16 -12.80 -11.70
C CYS A 295 -20.78 -13.36 -13.07
#